data_AF-A0A7X8HED7-F1
#
_entry.id   AF-A0A7X8HED7-F1
#
_cell.length_a   1.000
_cell.length_b   1.000
_cell.length_c   1.000
_cell.angle_alpha   90.00
_cell.angle_beta   90.00
_cell.angle_gamma   90.00
#
_symmetry.space_group_name_H-M   'P 1'
#
loop_
_entity.id
_entity.type
_entity.pdbx_description
1 polymer ?
#
loop_
_entity_poly.entity_id
_entity_poly.type
_entity_poly.pdbx_seq_one_letter_code
_entity_poly.pdbx_strand_id
1 'polypeptide(L)' 'MIELTQLSGKTFWINPHQIEYIEKNPDTTLIMLSGKRIVVLEGVPEVLGRIVAYRRQIGAFKNEE' A
#
# COMPACT_ATOMS: atom_id res chain seq x y z
N MET A 1 -7.88 1.96 3.46
CA MET A 1 -7.34 1.78 2.10
C MET A 1 -6.26 2.82 1.89
N ILE A 2 -5.24 2.51 1.09
CA ILE A 2 -4.23 3.50 0.66
C ILE A 2 -4.38 3.76 -0.84
N GLU A 3 -4.35 5.02 -1.24
CA GLU A 3 -4.29 5.43 -2.65
C GLU A 3 -2.91 5.10 -3.20
N LEU A 4 -2.83 4.69 -4.47
CA LEU A 4 -1.61 4.46 -5.24
C LEU A 4 -1.87 4.73 -6.72
N THR A 5 -0.80 4.86 -7.50
CA THR A 5 -0.87 5.16 -8.93
C THR A 5 -0.15 4.09 -9.74
N GLN A 6 -0.83 3.48 -10.69
CA GLN A 6 -0.19 2.53 -11.61
C GLN A 6 0.72 3.27 -12.60
N LEU A 7 1.62 2.54 -13.25
CA LEU A 7 2.45 3.09 -14.34
C LEU A 7 1.63 3.68 -15.50
N SER A 8 0.38 3.24 -15.67
CA SER A 8 -0.56 3.80 -16.65
C SER A 8 -1.13 5.18 -16.28
N GLY A 9 -0.79 5.71 -15.10
CA GLY A 9 -1.35 6.95 -14.54
C GLY A 9 -2.71 6.76 -13.86
N LYS A 10 -3.27 5.56 -13.85
CA LYS A 10 -4.54 5.27 -13.16
C LYS A 10 -4.33 5.23 -11.65
N THR A 11 -5.10 6.03 -10.93
CA THR A 11 -5.20 5.97 -9.47
C THR A 11 -6.14 4.86 -9.02
N PHE A 12 -5.79 4.21 -7.91
CA PHE A 12 -6.55 3.13 -7.33
C PHE A 12 -6.26 3.00 -5.83
N TRP A 13 -7.12 2.28 -5.13
CA TRP A 13 -6.99 2.07 -3.69
C TRP A 13 -6.80 0.59 -3.40
N ILE A 14 -5.88 0.27 -2.49
CA ILE A 14 -5.65 -1.09 -2.03
C ILE A 14 -5.77 -1.22 -0.52
N ASN A 15 -6.06 -2.43 -0.08
CA ASN A 15 -5.96 -2.79 1.32
C ASN A 15 -4.49 -3.10 1.65
N PRO A 16 -3.79 -2.26 2.44
CA PRO A 16 -2.40 -2.51 2.77
C PRO A 16 -2.19 -3.76 3.63
N HIS A 17 -3.23 -4.29 4.29
CA HIS A 17 -3.14 -5.56 5.04
C HIS A 17 -3.05 -6.79 4.14
N GLN A 18 -3.36 -6.65 2.84
CA GLN A 18 -3.25 -7.73 1.88
C GLN A 18 -1.94 -7.70 1.09
N ILE A 19 -1.05 -6.76 1.38
CA ILE A 19 0.30 -6.75 0.82
C ILE A 19 1.11 -7.81 1.57
N GLU A 20 1.65 -8.76 0.83
CA GLU A 20 2.53 -9.81 1.34
C GLU A 20 3.96 -9.28 1.48
N TYR A 21 4.51 -8.69 0.42
CA TYR A 21 5.81 -8.02 0.43
C TYR A 21 5.90 -6.95 -0.66
N ILE A 22 6.92 -6.10 -0.56
CA ILE A 22 7.22 -5.02 -1.49
C ILE A 22 8.61 -5.26 -2.07
N GLU A 23 8.73 -5.22 -3.39
CA GLU A 23 10.01 -5.30 -4.10
C GLU A 23 10.33 -3.96 -4.77
N LYS A 24 11.63 -3.64 -4.86
CA LYS A 24 12.14 -2.48 -5.59
C LYS A 24 13.11 -2.96 -6.66
N ASN A 25 12.67 -2.99 -7.91
CA ASN A 25 13.51 -3.39 -9.06
C ASN A 25 12.86 -3.01 -10.42
N PRO A 26 13.37 -2.01 -11.16
CA PRO A 26 13.79 -0.68 -10.69
C PRO A 26 12.61 0.12 -10.08
N ASP A 27 11.38 -0.27 -10.41
CA ASP A 27 10.13 0.29 -9.92
C ASP A 27 9.66 -0.41 -8.64
N THR A 28 8.66 0.16 -7.97
CA THR A 28 8.06 -0.44 -6.77
C THR A 28 6.97 -1.42 -7.18
N THR A 29 7.10 -2.68 -6.78
CA THR A 29 6.08 -3.72 -7.01
C THR A 29 5.51 -4.17 -5.68
N LEU A 30 4.17 -4.18 -5.60
CA LEU A 30 3.43 -4.72 -4.48
C LEU A 30 2.95 -6.12 -4.83
N ILE A 31 3.31 -7.07 -3.98
CA ILE A 31 2.87 -8.45 -4.10
C ILE A 31 1.79 -8.67 -3.07
N MET A 32 0.59 -9.00 -3.54
CA MET A 32 -0.58 -9.23 -2.69
C MET A 32 -0.66 -10.69 -2.29
N LEU A 33 -1.24 -10.98 -1.13
CA LEU A 33 -1.52 -12.36 -0.65
C LEU A 33 -2.37 -13.19 -1.63
N SER A 34 -3.08 -12.54 -2.55
CA SER A 34 -3.82 -13.20 -3.64
C SER A 34 -2.94 -13.67 -4.80
N GLY A 35 -1.63 -13.41 -4.76
CA GLY A 35 -0.70 -13.60 -5.88
C GLY A 35 -0.71 -12.47 -6.91
N LYS A 36 -1.59 -11.45 -6.75
CA LYS A 36 -1.62 -10.30 -7.65
C LYS A 36 -0.36 -9.45 -7.48
N ARG A 37 0.28 -9.10 -8.59
CA ARG A 37 1.42 -8.18 -8.64
C ARG A 37 0.98 -6.83 -9.20
N ILE A 38 1.36 -5.76 -8.53
CA ILE A 38 0.96 -4.40 -8.92
C ILE A 38 2.18 -3.50 -8.89
N VAL A 39 2.55 -2.97 -10.05
CA VAL A 39 3.63 -1.98 -10.17
C VAL A 39 3.03 -0.58 -9.99
N VAL A 40 3.68 0.23 -9.17
CA VAL A 40 3.21 1.57 -8.79
C VAL A 40 4.31 2.62 -8.98
N LEU A 41 3.89 3.86 -9.19
CA LEU A 41 4.78 5.01 -9.35
C LEU A 41 5.38 5.45 -8.01
N GLU A 42 4.67 5.20 -6.91
CA GLU A 42 5.15 5.53 -5.57
C GLU A 42 6.42 4.76 -5.20
N GLY A 43 7.37 5.46 -4.57
CA GLY A 43 8.55 4.82 -3.99
C GLY A 43 8.19 4.00 -2.74
N VAL A 44 9.03 3.03 -2.39
CA VAL A 44 8.87 2.24 -1.15
C VAL A 44 8.66 3.13 0.10
N PRO A 45 9.44 4.21 0.34
CA PRO A 45 9.24 5.07 1.51
C PRO A 45 7.86 5.71 1.57
N GLU A 46 7.32 6.10 0.41
CA GLU A 46 6.01 6.72 0.30
C GLU A 46 4.89 5.71 0.58
N VAL A 47 4.98 4.51 -0.01
CA VAL A 47 4.04 3.42 0.26
C VAL A 47 4.01 3.11 1.75
N LEU A 48 5.19 2.97 2.39
CA LEU A 48 5.29 2.73 3.83
C LEU A 48 4.68 3.86 4.65
N GLY A 49 4.93 5.12 4.27
CA GLY A 49 4.33 6.28 4.92
C GLY A 49 2.80 6.23 4.89
N ARG A 50 2.22 5.89 3.73
CA ARG A 50 0.76 5.72 3.55
C ARG A 50 0.22 4.56 4.40
N ILE A 51 0.95 3.44 4.49
CA ILE A 51 0.59 2.30 5.35
C ILE A 51 0.58 2.69 6.83
N VAL A 52 1.61 3.40 7.29
CA VAL A 52 1.71 3.86 8.69
C VAL A 52 0.59 4.84 9.01
N ALA A 53 0.31 5.80 8.13
CA ALA A 53 -0.79 6.73 8.29
C ALA A 53 -2.14 6.01 8.39
N TYR A 54 -2.40 5.05 7.50
CA TYR A 54 -3.60 4.22 7.53
C TYR A 54 -3.71 3.44 8.86
N ARG A 55 -2.63 2.79 9.30
CA ARG A 55 -2.60 2.02 10.56
C ARG A 55 -2.86 2.91 11.78
N ARG A 56 -2.35 4.14 11.79
CA ARG A 56 -2.65 5.12 12.87
C ARG A 56 -4.12 5.48 12.90
N GLN A 57 -4.74 5.69 11.73
CA GLN A 57 -6.16 6.03 11.65
C GLN A 57 -7.05 4.90 12.15
N ILE A 58 -6.79 3.64 11.74
CA ILE A 58 -7.63 2.50 12.18
C ILE A 58 -7.30 2.04 13.61
N GLY A 59 -6.05 2.21 14.05
CA GLY A 59 -5.58 1.84 15.38
C GLY A 59 -5.97 2.85 16.46
N ALA A 60 -6.33 4.08 16.08
CA ALA A 60 -6.89 5.07 16.99
C ALA A 60 -8.26 4.67 17.55
N PHE A 61 -8.98 3.72 16.91
CA PHE A 61 -10.27 3.20 17.39
C PHE A 61 -10.15 2.06 18.40
N LYS A 62 -8.98 1.84 19.03
CA LYS A 62 -8.79 0.74 20.00
C LYS A 62 -9.30 1.01 21.42
N ASN A 63 -9.89 2.17 21.72
CA ASN A 63 -10.45 2.47 23.03
C ASN A 63 -11.82 3.15 22.91
N GLU A 64 -12.86 2.41 22.53
CA GLU A 64 -14.18 2.64 23.11
C GLU A 64 -14.51 1.34 23.86
N GLU A 65 -14.70 1.49 25.17
CA GLU A 65 -14.88 0.45 26.19
C GLU A 65 -16.09 -0.47 25.93
#